data_AF-A0A2E0FE40-F1
#
_entry.id   AF-A0A2E0FE40-F1
#
_cell.length_a   1.000
_cell.length_b   1.000
_cell.length_c   1.000
_cell.angle_alpha   90.00
_cell.angle_beta   90.00
_cell.angle_gamma   90.00
#
_symmetry.space_group_name_H-M   'P 1'
#
loop_
_entity.id
_entity.type
_entity.pdbx_description
1 polymer ?
#
loop_
_entity_poly.entity_id
_entity_poly.type
_entity_poly.pdbx_seq_one_letter_code
_entity_poly.pdbx_strand_id
1 'polypeptide(L)'
;MAKNYTIAGVNDGFGSQYLKKMGGFSLCAIWPSEYNYIHTPFRRLDHLSSNWVPKLNEFIGIPNNSRGRDGRPKTVHVRQPIYRNAHREPNKFFNKKTMDMLRDYYWSTEKPDNGRGCKTEICIHIRRGDLHLKHVRSRDLMAWAHKRMTSNAYYKENIPKILRHFSDEAVTIHTDGKPEEFQEIVDEWGESLNQRVFWKFNVDIRNTFHDMVTCKRLFLARSSISYAAALLNDNREIYFQNGPSNLQTSNPLDFWKNWNTFENESL
;
A
#
# COMPACT_ATOMS: atom_id res chain seq x y z
N MET A 1 2.61 24.07 -25.00
CA MET A 1 1.46 23.46 -24.30
C MET A 1 1.93 22.25 -23.52
N ALA A 2 1.39 22.02 -22.33
CA ALA A 2 1.70 20.83 -21.53
C ALA A 2 1.25 19.55 -22.25
N LYS A 3 2.06 18.49 -22.15
CA LYS A 3 1.78 17.17 -22.73
C LYS A 3 0.84 16.38 -21.82
N ASN A 4 -0.31 15.98 -22.35
CA ASN A 4 -1.17 14.99 -21.68
C ASN A 4 -0.41 13.66 -21.43
N TYR A 5 -0.25 13.30 -20.16
CA TYR A 5 0.50 12.15 -19.67
C TYR A 5 -0.44 11.16 -18.96
N THR A 6 -0.24 9.86 -19.15
CA THR A 6 -1.04 8.84 -18.45
C THR A 6 -0.25 7.58 -18.06
N ILE A 7 -0.74 6.90 -17.02
CA ILE A 7 -0.28 5.57 -16.60
C ILE A 7 -1.29 4.51 -17.02
N ALA A 8 -0.92 3.69 -18.01
CA ALA A 8 -1.81 2.69 -18.61
C ALA A 8 -1.03 1.47 -19.15
N GLY A 9 -1.76 0.39 -19.48
CA GLY A 9 -1.18 -0.85 -20.00
C GLY A 9 -0.55 -1.73 -18.92
N VAL A 10 -1.09 -1.66 -17.70
CA VAL A 10 -0.63 -2.46 -16.55
C VAL A 10 -1.71 -3.46 -16.18
N ASN A 11 -1.32 -4.72 -15.99
CA ASN A 11 -2.13 -5.75 -15.37
C ASN A 11 -1.37 -6.20 -14.11
N ASP A 12 -1.93 -5.91 -12.94
CA ASP A 12 -1.34 -6.22 -11.63
C ASP A 12 -2.44 -6.13 -10.56
N GLY A 13 -2.12 -6.42 -9.30
CA GLY A 13 -3.03 -6.19 -8.18
C GLY A 13 -3.32 -4.70 -7.93
N PHE A 14 -4.39 -4.42 -7.19
CA PHE A 14 -4.86 -3.06 -6.87
C PHE A 14 -3.75 -2.14 -6.36
N GLY A 15 -3.02 -2.53 -5.31
CA GLY A 15 -1.99 -1.68 -4.72
C GLY A 15 -0.88 -1.29 -5.71
N SER A 16 -0.45 -2.22 -6.56
CA SER A 16 0.61 -1.97 -7.55
C SER A 16 0.13 -1.02 -8.65
N GLN A 17 -1.07 -1.25 -9.19
CA GLN A 17 -1.63 -0.34 -10.19
C GLN A 17 -1.92 1.05 -9.62
N TYR A 18 -2.46 1.13 -8.40
CA TYR A 18 -2.77 2.40 -7.78
C TYR A 18 -1.49 3.21 -7.51
N LEU A 19 -0.46 2.58 -6.95
CA LEU A 19 0.82 3.21 -6.71
C LEU A 19 1.49 3.72 -8.00
N LYS A 20 1.42 2.95 -9.10
CA LYS A 20 1.91 3.40 -10.41
C LYS A 20 1.17 4.64 -10.89
N LYS A 21 -0.15 4.70 -10.70
CA LYS A 21 -0.98 5.87 -11.04
C LYS A 21 -0.63 7.08 -10.19
N MET A 22 -0.40 6.90 -8.88
CA MET A 22 0.11 7.96 -7.99
C MET A 22 1.46 8.51 -8.48
N GLY A 23 2.38 7.64 -8.94
CA GLY A 23 3.67 8.06 -9.48
C GLY A 23 3.58 8.85 -10.80
N GLY A 24 2.60 8.54 -11.66
CA GLY A 24 2.35 9.35 -12.85
C GLY A 24 1.63 10.67 -12.53
N PHE A 25 0.76 10.66 -11.53
CA PHE A 25 0.11 11.87 -11.03
C PHE A 25 1.14 12.83 -10.42
N SER A 26 2.03 12.32 -9.58
CA SER A 26 3.07 13.11 -8.93
C SER A 26 4.00 13.80 -9.92
N LEU A 27 4.42 13.11 -10.99
CA LEU A 27 5.16 13.69 -12.10
C LEU A 27 4.49 14.98 -12.63
N CYS A 28 3.19 14.91 -12.90
CA CYS A 28 2.44 16.02 -13.46
C CYS A 28 2.21 17.14 -12.43
N ALA A 29 2.06 16.79 -11.16
CA ALA A 29 1.91 17.75 -10.07
C ALA A 29 3.21 18.57 -9.81
N ILE A 30 4.38 17.94 -10.03
CA ILE A 30 5.70 18.56 -9.91
C ILE A 30 6.01 19.45 -11.12
N TRP A 31 5.68 19.01 -12.34
CA TRP A 31 5.95 19.75 -13.58
C TRP A 31 4.68 20.09 -14.37
N PRO A 32 3.80 20.95 -13.82
CA PRO A 32 2.50 21.26 -14.43
C PRO A 32 2.60 22.07 -15.74
N SER A 33 3.72 22.77 -15.98
CA SER A 33 3.98 23.47 -17.25
C SER A 33 4.33 22.51 -18.40
N GLU A 34 4.84 21.32 -18.06
CA GLU A 34 5.29 20.31 -19.03
C GLU A 34 4.27 19.20 -19.23
N TYR A 35 3.56 18.81 -18.17
CA TYR A 35 2.67 17.65 -18.17
C TYR A 35 1.31 17.96 -17.57
N ASN A 36 0.28 17.38 -18.20
CA ASN A 36 -1.08 17.37 -17.69
C ASN A 36 -1.50 15.92 -17.44
N TYR A 37 -1.87 15.58 -16.20
CA TYR A 37 -2.25 14.22 -15.87
C TYR A 37 -3.61 13.86 -16.45
N ILE A 38 -3.65 12.80 -17.27
CA ILE A 38 -4.87 12.17 -17.73
C ILE A 38 -5.04 10.84 -17.01
N HIS A 39 -6.03 10.76 -16.14
CA HIS A 39 -6.36 9.53 -15.45
C HIS A 39 -7.06 8.55 -16.40
N THR A 40 -6.44 7.39 -16.59
CA THR A 40 -7.12 6.24 -17.18
C THR A 40 -7.52 5.29 -16.05
N PRO A 41 -8.82 4.98 -15.86
CA PRO A 41 -9.28 4.04 -14.82
C PRO A 41 -8.61 2.67 -14.90
N PHE A 42 -8.60 1.91 -13.79
CA PHE A 42 -8.33 0.48 -13.80
C PHE A 42 -9.28 -0.20 -14.79
N ARG A 43 -8.75 -1.13 -15.60
CA ARG A 43 -9.55 -1.93 -16.55
C ARG A 43 -9.65 -3.40 -16.13
N ARG A 44 -8.62 -3.88 -15.45
CA ARG A 44 -8.46 -5.23 -14.93
C ARG A 44 -7.64 -5.12 -13.66
N LEU A 45 -7.92 -5.95 -12.68
CA LEU A 45 -7.13 -6.10 -11.46
C LEU A 45 -6.84 -7.58 -11.30
N ASP A 46 -5.57 -7.93 -11.11
CA ASP A 46 -5.25 -9.33 -10.80
C ASP A 46 -5.74 -9.64 -9.37
N HIS A 47 -6.04 -10.92 -9.13
CA HIS A 47 -6.52 -11.45 -7.84
C HIS A 47 -7.92 -10.98 -7.42
N LEU A 48 -8.59 -10.19 -8.25
CA LEU A 48 -9.95 -9.71 -8.00
C LEU A 48 -10.85 -9.96 -9.22
N SER A 49 -12.11 -10.28 -8.96
CA SER A 49 -13.11 -10.38 -10.02
C SER A 49 -13.38 -9.02 -10.68
N SER A 50 -13.78 -9.03 -11.95
CA SER A 50 -13.96 -7.82 -12.77
C SER A 50 -14.99 -6.84 -12.22
N ASN A 51 -15.99 -7.32 -11.46
CA ASN A 51 -16.98 -6.49 -10.78
C ASN A 51 -16.40 -5.56 -9.68
N TRP A 52 -15.16 -5.79 -9.22
CA TRP A 52 -14.47 -4.87 -8.30
C TRP A 52 -13.84 -3.67 -8.99
N VAL A 53 -13.59 -3.75 -10.30
CA VAL A 53 -12.90 -2.68 -11.04
C VAL A 53 -13.64 -1.34 -10.95
N PRO A 54 -14.97 -1.25 -11.17
CA PRO A 54 -15.68 0.03 -10.99
C PRO A 54 -15.61 0.54 -9.54
N LYS A 55 -15.86 -0.35 -8.57
CA LYS A 55 -15.84 -0.02 -7.13
C LYS A 55 -14.50 0.53 -6.68
N LEU A 56 -13.39 -0.01 -7.19
CA LEU A 56 -12.04 0.43 -6.83
C LEU A 56 -11.61 1.71 -7.54
N ASN A 57 -12.12 1.98 -8.75
CA ASN A 57 -11.93 3.29 -9.38
C ASN A 57 -12.67 4.39 -8.61
N GLU A 58 -13.90 4.12 -8.17
CA GLU A 58 -14.66 5.02 -7.30
C GLU A 58 -13.98 5.21 -5.94
N PHE A 59 -13.52 4.12 -5.31
CA PHE A 59 -12.88 4.15 -4.01
C PHE A 59 -11.63 5.05 -3.95
N ILE A 60 -10.81 5.10 -5.01
CA ILE A 60 -9.63 5.97 -5.05
C ILE A 60 -9.95 7.43 -5.37
N GLY A 61 -11.16 7.71 -5.86
CA GLY A 61 -11.67 9.06 -6.12
C GLY A 61 -10.93 9.89 -7.17
N ILE A 62 -9.96 9.33 -7.90
CA ILE A 62 -9.32 10.06 -8.99
C ILE A 62 -10.30 10.19 -10.17
N PRO A 63 -10.69 11.41 -10.58
CA PRO A 63 -11.69 11.60 -11.61
C PRO A 63 -11.18 11.14 -12.97
N ASN A 64 -12.04 10.46 -13.73
CA ASN A 64 -11.75 10.14 -15.12
C ASN A 64 -11.85 11.39 -15.99
N ASN A 65 -10.71 12.04 -16.22
CA ASN A 65 -10.61 13.26 -17.02
C ASN A 65 -10.11 12.97 -18.46
N SER A 66 -10.23 11.73 -18.93
CA SER A 66 -9.78 11.30 -20.26
C SER A 66 -10.59 11.85 -21.43
N ARG A 67 -11.73 12.50 -21.16
CA ARG A 67 -12.57 13.16 -22.16
C ARG A 67 -12.60 14.68 -21.94
N GLY A 68 -12.73 15.44 -23.03
CA GLY A 68 -12.94 16.87 -23.03
C GLY A 68 -14.38 17.26 -22.64
N ARG A 69 -14.65 18.57 -22.57
CA ARG A 69 -16.01 19.10 -22.30
C ARG A 69 -17.01 18.74 -23.41
N ASP A 70 -16.51 18.53 -24.63
CA ASP A 70 -17.25 18.06 -25.80
C ASP A 70 -17.47 16.54 -25.82
N GLY A 71 -17.05 15.84 -24.76
CA GLY A 71 -17.16 14.38 -24.63
C GLY A 71 -16.14 13.58 -25.45
N ARG A 72 -15.29 14.24 -26.25
CA ARG A 72 -14.28 13.57 -27.09
C ARG A 72 -13.07 13.14 -26.25
N PRO A 73 -12.44 11.99 -26.55
CA PRO A 73 -11.20 11.60 -25.87
C PRO A 73 -10.10 12.65 -26.05
N LYS A 74 -9.41 12.99 -24.97
CA LYS A 74 -8.23 13.84 -25.02
C LYS A 74 -7.08 13.09 -25.67
N THR A 75 -6.32 13.76 -26.54
CA THR A 75 -5.08 13.23 -27.10
C THR A 75 -4.08 12.96 -25.98
N VAL A 76 -3.63 11.71 -25.83
CA VAL A 76 -2.56 11.34 -24.91
C VAL A 76 -1.22 11.44 -25.64
N HIS A 77 -0.31 12.27 -25.14
CA HIS A 77 1.01 12.48 -25.76
C HIS A 77 2.05 11.51 -25.19
N VAL A 78 1.92 11.18 -23.91
CA VAL A 78 2.85 10.27 -23.22
C VAL A 78 2.06 9.20 -22.47
N ARG A 79 2.37 7.94 -22.77
CA ARG A 79 1.78 6.78 -22.11
C ARG A 79 2.89 5.87 -21.61
N GLN A 80 2.89 5.59 -20.31
CA GLN A 80 3.87 4.70 -19.70
C GLN A 80 3.18 3.71 -18.75
N PRO A 81 3.73 2.50 -18.55
CA PRO A 81 3.20 1.56 -17.58
C PRO A 81 3.54 1.95 -16.13
N ILE A 82 4.63 2.70 -15.93
CA ILE A 82 5.12 3.13 -14.62
C ILE A 82 6.06 4.32 -14.81
N TYR A 83 6.00 5.28 -13.89
CA TYR A 83 7.02 6.31 -13.77
C TYR A 83 8.03 5.91 -12.70
N ARG A 84 9.17 5.33 -13.12
CA ARG A 84 10.13 4.71 -12.20
C ARG A 84 10.79 5.68 -11.23
N ASN A 85 10.93 6.96 -11.60
CA ASN A 85 11.62 7.93 -10.74
C ASN A 85 10.82 8.26 -9.49
N ALA A 86 9.49 8.19 -9.51
CA ALA A 86 8.67 8.30 -8.30
C ALA A 86 9.02 7.23 -7.25
N HIS A 87 9.60 6.11 -7.67
CA HIS A 87 10.06 5.06 -6.76
C HIS A 87 11.54 5.18 -6.39
N ARG A 88 12.36 5.79 -7.25
CA ARG A 88 13.81 5.98 -7.01
C ARG A 88 14.08 7.20 -6.15
N GLU A 89 13.27 8.24 -6.29
CA GLU A 89 13.40 9.53 -5.61
C GLU A 89 12.06 9.87 -4.91
N PRO A 90 11.53 9.01 -4.00
CA PRO A 90 10.16 9.16 -3.51
C PRO A 90 9.92 10.50 -2.81
N ASN A 91 10.88 11.04 -2.05
CA ASN A 91 10.75 12.35 -1.40
C ASN A 91 10.52 13.51 -2.38
N LYS A 92 11.09 13.43 -3.59
CA LYS A 92 10.91 14.46 -4.62
C LYS A 92 9.49 14.47 -5.17
N PHE A 93 8.94 13.28 -5.43
CA PHE A 93 7.66 13.12 -6.11
C PHE A 93 6.48 13.09 -5.14
N PHE A 94 6.64 12.45 -3.99
CA PHE A 94 5.65 12.37 -2.92
C PHE A 94 5.96 13.35 -1.79
N ASN A 95 6.14 14.63 -2.15
CA ASN A 95 6.20 15.70 -1.17
C ASN A 95 4.80 16.06 -0.64
N LYS A 96 4.74 16.94 0.36
CA LYS A 96 3.49 17.38 1.01
C LYS A 96 2.41 17.79 -0.02
N LYS A 97 2.75 18.66 -0.98
CA LYS A 97 1.80 19.16 -1.98
C LYS A 97 1.17 18.00 -2.77
N THR A 98 1.99 17.09 -3.29
CA THR A 98 1.47 15.96 -4.08
C THR A 98 0.63 15.01 -3.23
N MET A 99 1.08 14.70 -2.00
CA MET A 99 0.36 13.81 -1.10
C MET A 99 -0.98 14.40 -0.68
N ASP A 100 -1.05 15.70 -0.38
CA ASP A 100 -2.30 16.38 -0.06
C ASP A 100 -3.30 16.28 -1.23
N MET A 101 -2.86 16.53 -2.46
CA MET A 101 -3.73 16.36 -3.63
C MET A 101 -4.21 14.90 -3.82
N LEU A 102 -3.35 13.91 -3.54
CA LEU A 102 -3.74 12.50 -3.60
C LEU A 102 -4.75 12.14 -2.50
N ARG A 103 -4.59 12.72 -1.31
CA ARG A 103 -5.53 12.58 -0.19
C ARG A 103 -6.86 13.24 -0.52
N ASP A 104 -6.86 14.42 -1.12
CA ASP A 104 -8.09 15.09 -1.56
C ASP A 104 -8.90 14.21 -2.50
N TYR A 105 -8.24 13.59 -3.51
CA TYR A 105 -8.91 12.62 -4.36
C TYR A 105 -9.40 11.42 -3.58
N TYR A 106 -8.54 10.82 -2.75
CA TYR A 106 -8.94 9.67 -1.96
C TYR A 106 -10.17 9.98 -1.12
N TRP A 107 -10.22 11.08 -0.38
CA TRP A 107 -11.34 11.47 0.48
C TRP A 107 -12.53 12.10 -0.24
N SER A 108 -12.46 12.32 -1.56
CA SER A 108 -13.56 12.88 -2.36
C SER A 108 -14.74 11.92 -2.59
N THR A 109 -14.59 10.65 -2.23
CA THR A 109 -15.63 9.61 -2.36
C THR A 109 -15.89 8.91 -1.03
N GLU A 110 -17.01 8.20 -0.93
CA GLU A 110 -17.34 7.45 0.27
C GLU A 110 -16.26 6.41 0.61
N LYS A 111 -16.04 6.22 1.92
CA LYS A 111 -15.12 5.22 2.45
C LYS A 111 -15.87 4.21 3.31
N PRO A 112 -15.38 2.96 3.40
CA PRO A 112 -16.00 1.95 4.25
C PRO A 112 -16.16 2.41 5.70
N ASP A 113 -17.10 1.80 6.42
CA ASP A 113 -17.42 2.12 7.83
C ASP A 113 -17.75 3.59 8.08
N ASN A 114 -18.32 4.27 7.08
CA ASN A 114 -18.61 5.72 7.08
C ASN A 114 -17.35 6.56 7.34
N GLY A 115 -16.19 6.09 6.89
CA GLY A 115 -14.91 6.78 7.08
C GLY A 115 -14.32 6.65 8.49
N ARG A 116 -14.92 5.86 9.39
CA ARG A 116 -14.40 5.66 10.75
C ARG A 116 -13.03 4.96 10.79
N GLY A 117 -12.66 4.27 9.71
CA GLY A 117 -11.32 3.71 9.54
C GLY A 117 -10.94 2.64 10.57
N CYS A 118 -9.64 2.52 10.78
CA CYS A 118 -9.04 1.56 11.68
C CYS A 118 -9.47 1.81 13.12
N LYS A 119 -10.08 0.80 13.75
CA LYS A 119 -10.59 0.87 15.13
C LYS A 119 -9.49 0.77 16.19
N THR A 120 -8.25 0.55 15.78
CA THR A 120 -7.08 0.35 16.64
C THR A 120 -6.00 1.36 16.30
N GLU A 121 -5.15 1.67 17.27
CA GLU A 121 -4.07 2.65 17.15
C GLU A 121 -2.98 2.14 16.19
N ILE A 122 -2.71 0.84 16.21
CA ILE A 122 -1.67 0.22 15.41
C ILE A 122 -2.30 -0.68 14.35
N CYS A 123 -1.85 -0.53 13.11
CA CYS A 123 -2.16 -1.43 12.01
C CYS A 123 -0.86 -2.07 11.51
N ILE A 124 -0.81 -3.40 11.49
CA ILE A 124 0.27 -4.17 10.88
C ILE A 124 -0.26 -4.84 9.63
N HIS A 125 0.42 -4.67 8.50
CA HIS A 125 0.14 -5.47 7.32
C HIS A 125 1.16 -6.59 7.18
N ILE A 126 0.69 -7.81 6.97
CA ILE A 126 1.50 -8.97 6.66
C ILE A 126 1.10 -9.47 5.27
N ARG A 127 2.07 -9.51 4.35
CA ARG A 127 1.88 -10.08 3.01
C ARG A 127 2.33 -11.54 2.99
N ARG A 128 1.43 -12.45 2.65
CA ARG A 128 1.69 -13.84 2.27
C ARG A 128 1.55 -14.03 0.75
N GLY A 129 0.70 -13.25 0.08
CA GLY A 129 0.51 -13.26 -1.38
C GLY A 129 -0.05 -14.57 -1.92
N ASP A 130 -0.23 -14.67 -3.25
CA ASP A 130 -0.66 -15.88 -3.97
C ASP A 130 0.42 -16.96 -4.04
N LEU A 131 1.25 -17.09 -3.01
CA LEU A 131 2.33 -18.06 -2.93
C LEU A 131 1.79 -19.42 -2.50
N HIS A 132 0.75 -19.88 -3.20
CA HIS A 132 0.59 -21.29 -3.40
C HIS A 132 1.74 -21.76 -4.30
N LEU A 133 2.84 -22.12 -3.64
CA LEU A 133 4.06 -22.74 -4.20
C LEU A 133 3.76 -23.93 -5.13
N LYS A 134 2.51 -24.42 -5.14
CA LYS A 134 1.95 -25.45 -5.99
C LYS A 134 2.04 -25.17 -7.50
N HIS A 135 2.20 -23.92 -7.93
CA HIS A 135 2.30 -23.57 -9.36
C HIS A 135 3.64 -22.98 -9.80
N VAL A 136 4.59 -22.85 -8.88
CA VAL A 136 5.90 -22.29 -9.21
C VAL A 136 6.81 -23.40 -9.71
N ARG A 137 6.78 -23.66 -11.02
CA ARG A 137 7.58 -24.70 -11.67
C ARG A 137 9.06 -24.33 -11.86
N SER A 138 9.46 -23.07 -11.62
CA SER A 138 10.84 -22.61 -11.79
C SER A 138 11.48 -22.15 -10.47
N ARG A 139 12.75 -22.52 -10.30
CA ARG A 139 13.59 -22.13 -9.15
C ARG A 139 13.71 -20.61 -9.01
N ASP A 140 13.67 -19.89 -10.13
CA ASP A 140 13.77 -18.43 -10.16
C ASP A 140 12.52 -17.72 -9.62
N LEU A 141 11.32 -18.23 -9.94
CA LEU A 141 10.08 -17.68 -9.37
C LEU A 141 9.99 -17.96 -7.86
N MET A 142 10.49 -19.11 -7.40
CA MET A 142 10.59 -19.44 -5.97
C MET A 142 11.52 -18.44 -5.26
N ALA A 143 12.74 -18.24 -5.78
CA ALA A 143 13.68 -17.28 -5.22
C ALA A 143 13.10 -15.85 -5.21
N TRP A 144 12.36 -15.46 -6.26
CA TRP A 144 11.67 -14.17 -6.30
C TRP A 144 10.55 -14.07 -5.26
N ALA A 145 9.73 -15.10 -5.11
CA ALA A 145 8.67 -15.18 -4.10
C ALA A 145 9.23 -15.02 -2.68
N HIS A 146 10.29 -15.79 -2.34
CA HIS A 146 10.95 -15.73 -1.05
C HIS A 146 11.55 -14.35 -0.74
N LYS A 147 12.05 -13.61 -1.74
CA LYS A 147 12.55 -12.24 -1.54
C LYS A 147 11.45 -11.25 -1.15
N ARG A 148 10.21 -11.52 -1.58
CA ARG A 148 9.05 -10.65 -1.33
C ARG A 148 8.28 -11.00 -0.07
N MET A 149 8.42 -12.23 0.43
CA MET A 149 7.86 -12.63 1.71
C MET A 149 8.76 -12.23 2.87
N THR A 150 8.13 -11.86 3.96
CA THR A 150 8.77 -11.74 5.28
C THR A 150 8.41 -13.00 6.06
N SER A 151 9.41 -13.69 6.62
CA SER A 151 9.20 -14.98 7.32
C SER A 151 8.35 -14.82 8.57
N ASN A 152 7.70 -15.90 9.02
CA ASN A 152 7.03 -15.91 10.33
C ASN A 152 8.02 -15.57 11.45
N ALA A 153 9.23 -16.12 11.44
CA ALA A 153 10.29 -15.82 12.41
C ALA A 153 10.51 -14.31 12.62
N TYR A 154 10.51 -13.52 11.55
CA TYR A 154 10.63 -12.06 11.65
C TYR A 154 9.46 -11.43 12.43
N TYR A 155 8.23 -11.86 12.16
CA TYR A 155 7.05 -11.35 12.88
C TYR A 155 6.99 -11.84 14.32
N LYS A 156 7.38 -13.10 14.58
CA LYS A 156 7.48 -13.68 15.93
C LYS A 156 8.45 -12.86 16.79
N GLU A 157 9.57 -12.44 16.21
CA GLU A 157 10.56 -11.64 16.93
C GLU A 157 10.13 -10.17 17.12
N ASN A 158 9.57 -9.54 16.09
CA ASN A 158 9.43 -8.07 16.08
C ASN A 158 8.08 -7.58 16.61
N ILE A 159 6.97 -8.29 16.39
CA ILE A 159 5.65 -7.83 16.86
C ILE A 159 5.59 -7.74 18.39
N PRO A 160 6.12 -8.69 19.18
CA PRO A 160 6.18 -8.55 20.63
C PRO A 160 6.99 -7.33 21.09
N LYS A 161 8.08 -6.96 20.39
CA LYS A 161 8.86 -5.76 20.70
C LYS A 161 8.00 -4.50 20.52
N ILE A 162 7.27 -4.41 19.40
CA ILE A 162 6.33 -3.32 19.10
C ILE A 162 5.24 -3.24 20.17
N LEU A 163 4.62 -4.38 20.52
CA LEU A 163 3.54 -4.45 21.49
C LEU A 163 3.97 -4.11 22.92
N ARG A 164 5.23 -4.36 23.29
CA ARG A 164 5.81 -3.91 24.56
C ARG A 164 6.07 -2.41 24.57
N HIS A 165 6.64 -1.88 23.49
CA HIS A 165 6.90 -0.45 23.35
C HIS A 165 5.60 0.38 23.38
N PHE A 166 4.53 -0.14 22.78
CA PHE A 166 3.19 0.46 22.84
C PHE A 166 2.27 -0.36 23.75
N SER A 167 2.60 -0.48 25.04
CA SER A 167 1.98 -1.45 25.97
C SER A 167 0.46 -1.40 26.11
N ASP A 168 -0.17 -0.26 25.82
CA ASP A 168 -1.59 -0.03 26.12
C ASP A 168 -2.47 0.04 24.85
N GLU A 169 -1.86 -0.15 23.67
CA GLU A 169 -2.55 0.06 22.41
C GLU A 169 -3.04 -1.25 21.77
N ALA A 170 -4.19 -1.20 21.11
CA ALA A 170 -4.70 -2.34 20.35
C ALA A 170 -4.00 -2.42 18.98
N VAL A 171 -3.86 -3.64 18.46
CA VAL A 171 -3.26 -3.89 17.14
C VAL A 171 -4.25 -4.60 16.24
N THR A 172 -4.48 -4.06 15.05
CA THR A 172 -5.09 -4.81 13.94
C THR A 172 -4.01 -5.37 13.05
N ILE A 173 -4.06 -6.67 12.74
CA ILE A 173 -3.18 -7.31 11.76
C ILE A 173 -3.98 -7.70 10.52
N HIS A 174 -3.68 -7.08 9.39
CA HIS A 174 -4.23 -7.45 8.09
C HIS A 174 -3.32 -8.43 7.35
N THR A 175 -3.89 -9.48 6.79
CA THR A 175 -3.14 -10.48 6.02
C THR A 175 -4.00 -11.15 4.94
N ASP A 176 -3.35 -11.54 3.84
CA ASP A 176 -3.90 -12.38 2.77
C ASP A 176 -3.57 -13.87 2.95
N GLY A 177 -2.95 -14.25 4.08
CA GLY A 177 -2.76 -15.65 4.46
C GLY A 177 -3.97 -16.28 5.13
N LYS A 178 -3.85 -17.55 5.46
CA LYS A 178 -4.85 -18.32 6.23
C LYS A 178 -4.48 -18.39 7.71
N PRO A 179 -5.44 -18.51 8.63
CA PRO A 179 -5.18 -18.58 10.07
C PRO A 179 -4.11 -19.62 10.46
N GLU A 180 -4.12 -20.79 9.81
CA GLU A 180 -3.20 -21.89 10.16
C GLU A 180 -1.73 -21.54 9.87
N GLU A 181 -1.46 -20.63 8.93
CA GLU A 181 -0.09 -20.15 8.63
C GLU A 181 0.49 -19.28 9.75
N PHE A 182 -0.34 -18.82 10.70
CA PHE A 182 0.04 -17.94 11.79
C PHE A 182 -0.09 -18.59 13.16
N GLN A 183 -0.50 -19.86 13.22
CA GLN A 183 -0.71 -20.55 14.50
C GLN A 183 0.58 -20.55 15.35
N GLU A 184 1.73 -20.84 14.73
CA GLU A 184 3.03 -20.79 15.45
C GLU A 184 3.38 -19.40 16.00
N ILE A 185 2.85 -18.34 15.40
CA ILE A 185 3.06 -16.97 15.88
C ILE A 185 2.20 -16.74 17.12
N VAL A 186 0.93 -17.13 17.03
CA VAL A 186 -0.06 -16.95 18.10
C VAL A 186 0.28 -17.80 19.32
N ASP A 187 0.74 -19.04 19.13
CA ASP A 187 1.08 -19.98 20.21
C ASP A 187 2.30 -19.52 21.02
N GLU A 188 3.27 -18.86 20.37
CA GLU A 188 4.45 -18.29 21.05
C GLU A 188 4.13 -16.98 21.78
N TRP A 189 3.08 -16.27 21.35
CA TRP A 189 2.65 -15.05 22.02
C TRP A 189 1.85 -15.42 23.28
N GLY A 190 2.29 -14.91 24.44
CA GLY A 190 1.54 -15.07 25.68
C GLY A 190 0.14 -14.46 25.59
N GLU A 191 -0.77 -14.91 26.47
CA GLU A 191 -2.19 -14.52 26.46
C GLU A 191 -2.39 -12.99 26.41
N SER A 192 -1.61 -12.25 27.20
CA SER A 192 -1.67 -10.78 27.24
C SER A 192 -1.45 -10.11 25.87
N LEU A 193 -0.53 -10.63 25.05
CA LEU A 193 -0.30 -10.10 23.70
C LEU A 193 -1.47 -10.47 22.78
N ASN A 194 -1.92 -11.72 22.84
CA ASN A 194 -2.99 -12.21 21.98
C ASN A 194 -4.33 -11.49 22.22
N GLN A 195 -4.64 -11.09 23.46
CA GLN A 195 -5.85 -10.31 23.76
C GLN A 195 -5.87 -8.91 23.13
N ARG A 196 -4.70 -8.38 22.74
CA ARG A 196 -4.55 -7.06 22.12
C ARG A 196 -4.50 -7.09 20.60
N VAL A 197 -4.47 -8.28 20.00
CA VAL A 197 -4.30 -8.47 18.55
C VAL A 197 -5.61 -8.89 17.89
N PHE A 198 -6.07 -8.07 16.96
CA PHE A 198 -7.24 -8.31 16.13
C PHE A 198 -6.81 -8.73 14.72
N TRP A 199 -6.91 -10.01 14.42
CA TRP A 199 -6.58 -10.53 13.10
C TRP A 199 -7.71 -10.30 12.08
N LYS A 200 -7.36 -9.76 10.92
CA LYS A 200 -8.24 -9.55 9.77
C LYS A 200 -7.71 -10.30 8.55
N PHE A 201 -8.15 -11.54 8.39
CA PHE A 201 -7.79 -12.42 7.28
C PHE A 201 -8.69 -12.17 6.07
N ASN A 202 -8.10 -11.95 4.89
CA ASN A 202 -8.79 -11.92 3.60
C ASN A 202 -10.06 -11.04 3.55
N VAL A 203 -10.06 -9.93 4.30
CA VAL A 203 -11.18 -8.98 4.32
C VAL A 203 -11.22 -8.14 3.05
N ASP A 204 -12.34 -7.44 2.80
CA ASP A 204 -12.49 -6.51 1.68
C ASP A 204 -11.25 -5.61 1.55
N ILE A 205 -10.65 -5.57 0.36
CA ILE A 205 -9.43 -4.83 0.10
C ILE A 205 -9.59 -3.33 0.37
N ARG A 206 -10.81 -2.77 0.22
CA ARG A 206 -11.11 -1.39 0.58
C ARG A 206 -11.02 -1.19 2.08
N ASN A 207 -11.52 -2.13 2.88
CA ASN A 207 -11.40 -2.07 4.35
C ASN A 207 -9.94 -2.17 4.76
N THR A 208 -9.20 -3.16 4.24
CA THR A 208 -7.76 -3.29 4.50
C THR A 208 -6.99 -2.02 4.15
N PHE A 209 -7.23 -1.47 2.96
CA PHE A 209 -6.56 -0.26 2.51
C PHE A 209 -6.94 0.94 3.38
N HIS A 210 -8.23 1.10 3.68
CA HIS A 210 -8.74 2.22 4.47
C HIS A 210 -8.26 2.19 5.92
N ASP A 211 -8.22 1.02 6.54
CA ASP A 211 -7.65 0.84 7.89
C ASP A 211 -6.17 1.27 7.89
N MET A 212 -5.38 0.86 6.90
CA MET A 212 -3.99 1.30 6.79
C MET A 212 -3.86 2.81 6.57
N VAL A 213 -4.76 3.45 5.81
CA VAL A 213 -4.73 4.90 5.58
C VAL A 213 -5.09 5.69 6.85
N THR A 214 -5.90 5.13 7.73
CA THR A 214 -6.50 5.86 8.86
C THR A 214 -5.87 5.54 10.21
N CYS A 215 -5.16 4.42 10.34
CA CYS A 215 -4.52 4.03 11.59
C CYS A 215 -3.47 5.07 12.04
N LYS A 216 -3.32 5.24 13.36
CA LYS A 216 -2.36 6.16 13.98
C LYS A 216 -0.92 5.73 13.68
N ARG A 217 -0.64 4.42 13.74
CA ARG A 217 0.68 3.85 13.41
C ARG A 217 0.55 2.72 12.41
N LEU A 218 1.26 2.83 11.30
CA LEU A 218 1.21 1.85 10.23
C LEU A 218 2.54 1.11 10.08
N PHE A 219 2.50 -0.20 10.22
CA PHE A 219 3.63 -1.11 10.02
C PHE A 219 3.49 -1.81 8.67
N LEU A 220 4.33 -1.41 7.71
CA LEU A 220 4.24 -1.83 6.31
C LEU A 220 4.81 -3.24 6.08
N ALA A 221 4.08 -4.05 5.32
CA ALA A 221 4.69 -5.19 4.62
C ALA A 221 5.52 -4.70 3.43
N ARG A 222 6.33 -5.59 2.85
CA ARG A 222 6.94 -5.45 1.51
C ARG A 222 5.87 -5.54 0.40
N SER A 223 4.93 -4.60 0.38
CA SER A 223 3.75 -4.60 -0.48
C SER A 223 3.41 -3.22 -1.01
N SER A 224 3.07 -3.15 -2.31
CA SER A 224 2.62 -1.93 -2.96
C SER A 224 1.33 -1.39 -2.37
N ILE A 225 0.46 -2.26 -1.84
CA ILE A 225 -0.79 -1.85 -1.18
C ILE A 225 -0.50 -1.05 0.10
N SER A 226 0.44 -1.53 0.92
CA SER A 226 0.87 -0.81 2.14
C SER A 226 1.55 0.48 1.80
N TYR A 227 2.45 0.48 0.81
CA TYR A 227 3.16 1.70 0.43
C TYR A 227 2.18 2.77 -0.09
N ALA A 228 1.23 2.39 -0.95
CA ALA A 228 0.21 3.31 -1.42
C ALA A 228 -0.69 3.84 -0.28
N ALA A 229 -1.05 2.99 0.68
CA ALA A 229 -1.80 3.42 1.86
C ALA A 229 -0.98 4.39 2.73
N ALA A 230 0.31 4.12 2.93
CA ALA A 230 1.22 4.96 3.70
C ALA A 230 1.40 6.36 3.10
N LEU A 231 1.40 6.49 1.76
CA LEU A 231 1.44 7.80 1.09
C LEU A 231 0.20 8.64 1.36
N LEU A 232 -0.94 8.00 1.65
CA LEU A 232 -2.21 8.67 1.93
C LEU A 232 -2.45 8.85 3.43
N ASN A 233 -1.82 8.02 4.28
CA ASN A 233 -1.91 8.15 5.72
C ASN A 233 -1.33 9.50 6.15
N ASP A 234 -2.12 10.29 6.87
CA ASP A 234 -1.71 11.63 7.32
C ASP A 234 -1.01 11.61 8.70
N ASN A 235 -1.01 10.45 9.36
CA ASN A 235 -0.23 10.22 10.56
C ASN A 235 1.25 10.03 10.19
N ARG A 236 2.14 10.59 11.00
CA ARG A 236 3.60 10.57 10.73
C ARG A 236 4.31 9.32 11.26
N GLU A 237 3.58 8.36 11.80
CA GLU A 237 4.15 7.16 12.43
C GLU A 237 4.04 5.95 11.51
N ILE A 238 4.78 6.02 10.41
CA ILE A 238 4.88 4.95 9.41
C ILE A 238 6.19 4.19 9.61
N TYR A 239 6.10 2.86 9.68
CA TYR A 239 7.23 1.97 9.91
C TYR A 239 7.44 1.04 8.72
N PHE A 240 8.64 1.02 8.13
CA PHE A 240 9.00 0.15 7.01
C PHE A 240 10.02 -0.92 7.39
N GLN A 241 9.91 -2.09 6.74
CA GLN A 241 10.89 -3.18 6.89
C GLN A 241 12.05 -2.99 5.91
N ASN A 242 13.29 -3.09 6.40
CA ASN A 242 14.45 -3.25 5.51
C ASN A 242 14.35 -4.58 4.75
N GLY A 243 14.79 -4.59 3.49
CA GLY A 243 14.78 -5.81 2.70
C GLY A 243 15.49 -5.70 1.36
N PRO A 244 15.91 -6.84 0.78
CA PRO A 244 16.49 -6.87 -0.55
C PRO A 244 15.54 -6.21 -1.55
N SER A 245 16.12 -5.33 -2.36
CA SER A 245 15.49 -4.31 -3.20
C SER A 245 14.26 -4.79 -3.99
N ASN A 246 13.06 -4.52 -3.47
CA ASN A 246 11.89 -4.33 -4.32
C ASN A 246 11.77 -2.82 -4.53
N LEU A 247 11.90 -2.35 -5.76
CA LEU A 247 11.89 -0.92 -6.15
C LEU A 247 10.81 -0.07 -5.46
N GLN A 248 9.69 -0.69 -5.06
CA GLN A 248 8.54 0.01 -4.50
C GLN A 248 8.58 0.16 -2.97
N THR A 249 9.31 -0.67 -2.23
CA THR A 249 9.42 -0.58 -0.76
C THR A 249 10.86 -0.38 -0.28
N SER A 250 11.83 -0.33 -1.20
CA SER A 250 13.24 -0.13 -0.89
C SER A 250 13.60 1.31 -0.58
N ASN A 251 12.76 2.26 -1.00
CA ASN A 251 13.00 3.69 -0.81
C ASN A 251 11.82 4.26 0.02
N PRO A 252 11.93 4.28 1.36
CA PRO A 252 10.95 4.96 2.19
C PRO A 252 11.02 6.48 1.98
N LEU A 253 10.00 7.20 2.46
CA LEU A 253 10.13 8.65 2.64
C LEU A 253 11.03 8.93 3.85
N ASP A 254 11.73 10.07 3.85
CA ASP A 254 12.77 10.38 4.85
C ASP A 254 12.23 10.44 6.29
N PHE A 255 10.94 10.73 6.43
CA PHE A 255 10.26 10.81 7.72
C PHE A 255 9.62 9.48 8.17
N TRP A 256 9.72 8.42 7.36
CA TRP A 256 9.28 7.08 7.78
C TRP A 256 10.35 6.40 8.63
N LYS A 257 9.92 5.67 9.65
CA LYS A 257 10.78 5.02 10.64
C LYS A 257 11.05 3.56 10.23
N ASN A 258 12.18 3.01 10.65
CA ASN A 258 12.46 1.59 10.41
C ASN A 258 11.75 0.72 11.46
N TRP A 259 11.34 -0.50 11.11
CA TRP A 259 10.83 -1.46 12.12
C TRP A 259 11.86 -1.78 13.20
N ASN A 260 13.15 -1.80 12.85
CA ASN A 260 14.21 -2.22 13.77
C ASN A 260 14.61 -1.09 14.75
N THR A 261 13.93 0.06 14.75
CA THR A 261 14.25 1.14 15.72
C THR A 261 13.95 0.73 17.16
N PHE A 262 13.10 -0.27 17.38
CA PHE A 262 12.73 -0.76 18.72
C PHE A 262 13.75 -1.75 19.33
N GLU A 263 14.89 -1.98 18.68
CA GLU A 263 15.94 -2.88 19.19
C GLU A 263 16.78 -2.28 20.33
N ASN A 264 16.79 -0.94 20.48
CA ASN A 264 17.69 -0.23 21.40
C ASN A 264 16.99 0.49 22.56
N GLU A 265 15.68 0.32 22.72
CA GLU A 265 15.01 0.83 23.92
C GLU A 265 15.19 -0.21 25.03
N SER A 266 16.19 0.06 25.87
CA SER A 266 16.58 -0.76 27.00
C SER A 266 15.38 -1.16 27.85
N LEU A 267 15.28 -2.47 28.10
CA LEU A 267 14.45 -3.12 29.12
C LEU A 267 14.72 -2.55 30.52
#